data_AF-A0A7J9JBS4-F1
#
_entry.id   AF-A0A7J9JBS4-F1
#
_cell.length_a   1.000
_cell.length_b   1.000
_cell.length_c   1.000
_cell.angle_alpha   90.00
_cell.angle_beta   90.00
_cell.angle_gamma   90.00
#
_symmetry.space_group_name_H-M   'P 1'
#
loop_
_entity.id
_entity.type
_entity.pdbx_description
1 polymer ?
#
loop_
_entity_poly.entity_id
_entity_poly.type
_entity_poly.pdbx_seq_one_letter_code
_entity_poly.pdbx_strand_id
1 'polypeptide(L)'
;MVIRFDVFVSHWVYYLLVPVDLPPWFSSMSIALKSSVNLDIKSAEKVPKSVLPMICFRDGSLPLPDVSSTSLEVALSNRSFDGIQVLQNMEQCYPVPRNMTMKLTNEQISARVLYFGLFNGVGPTRTQSKMIVRNRAYSFTANISVEGCTTSTMQGQYCNQTIELLSCARSGNSSGNGSGSGFFNQSMVLCRNNFETSCHGDGEMKIYSLEILRITESLTISVQNLRLRPLDSIGNSSRIYLMCFARYGAMPLATLHDYSGDLNQSPLVIRFPKVGQWYISILALHLAKEIGGALSNVSKVCYSLEVQELECPLGKAGPNCSSERYMLQ
;
A
#
# COMPACT_ATOMS: atom_id res chain seq x y z
N MET A 1 -18.64 -1.70 -9.17
CA MET A 1 -19.73 -1.76 -8.16
C MET A 1 -20.02 -0.35 -7.69
N VAL A 2 -21.27 0.10 -7.74
CA VAL A 2 -21.67 1.43 -7.23
C VAL A 2 -22.52 1.23 -6.00
N ILE A 3 -22.03 1.65 -4.85
CA ILE A 3 -22.75 1.64 -3.57
C ILE A 3 -23.17 3.07 -3.25
N ARG A 4 -24.47 3.30 -3.21
CA ARG A 4 -25.03 4.61 -2.91
C ARG A 4 -25.60 4.60 -1.50
N PHE A 5 -25.13 5.52 -0.66
CA PHE A 5 -25.64 5.70 0.69
C PHE A 5 -26.13 7.13 0.87
N ASP A 6 -27.42 7.28 1.15
CA ASP A 6 -27.95 8.53 1.68
C ASP A 6 -27.88 8.44 3.20
N VAL A 7 -27.02 9.26 3.82
CA VAL A 7 -26.74 9.18 5.25
C VAL A 7 -27.11 10.45 5.99
N PHE A 8 -28.15 10.33 6.81
CA PHE A 8 -28.59 11.41 7.67
C PHE A 8 -27.86 11.38 9.01
N VAL A 9 -26.82 12.20 9.17
CA VAL A 9 -26.12 12.36 10.46
C VAL A 9 -26.91 13.34 11.33
N SER A 10 -27.91 12.79 12.04
CA SER A 10 -28.79 13.56 12.93
C SER A 10 -28.10 13.97 14.23
N HIS A 11 -28.75 14.84 15.02
CA HIS A 11 -28.33 15.33 16.34
C HIS A 11 -27.84 14.25 17.35
N TRP A 12 -28.05 12.97 17.07
CA TRP A 12 -27.73 11.83 17.94
C TRP A 12 -26.60 10.93 17.39
N VAL A 13 -26.17 11.13 16.13
CA VAL A 13 -25.12 10.33 15.50
C VAL A 13 -23.84 11.17 15.44
N TYR A 14 -22.90 10.88 16.34
CA TYR A 14 -21.65 11.65 16.49
C TYR A 14 -20.59 11.27 15.47
N TYR A 15 -20.69 10.05 14.97
CA TYR A 15 -19.82 9.53 13.93
C TYR A 15 -20.56 8.48 13.12
N LEU A 16 -20.29 8.46 11.81
CA LEU A 16 -20.68 7.37 10.93
C LEU A 16 -19.42 6.69 10.43
N LEU A 17 -19.33 5.39 10.64
CA LEU A 17 -18.27 4.55 10.09
C LEU A 17 -18.85 3.74 8.93
N VAL A 18 -18.21 3.82 7.78
CA VAL A 18 -18.59 3.03 6.62
C VAL A 18 -17.42 2.14 6.22
N PRO A 19 -17.53 0.81 6.36
CA PRO A 19 -16.58 -0.10 5.77
C PRO A 19 -16.83 -0.20 4.27
N VAL A 20 -15.77 -0.16 3.47
CA VAL A 20 -15.83 -0.47 2.04
C VAL A 20 -14.83 -1.58 1.74
N ASP A 21 -15.36 -2.71 1.30
CA ASP A 21 -14.54 -3.86 0.89
C ASP A 21 -13.94 -3.60 -0.49
N LEU A 22 -12.62 -3.50 -0.56
CA LEU A 22 -11.88 -3.34 -1.80
C LEU A 22 -11.34 -4.69 -2.28
N PRO A 23 -11.81 -5.22 -3.43
CA PRO A 23 -11.32 -6.48 -3.94
C PRO A 23 -9.87 -6.34 -4.45
N PRO A 24 -9.06 -7.43 -4.48
CA PRO A 24 -7.66 -7.38 -4.95
C PRO A 24 -7.45 -6.79 -6.35
N TRP A 25 -8.45 -6.91 -7.23
CA TRP A 25 -8.42 -6.46 -8.63
C TRP A 25 -8.96 -5.04 -8.83
N PHE A 26 -9.26 -4.30 -7.76
CA PHE A 26 -9.73 -2.92 -7.89
C PHE A 26 -8.66 -2.03 -8.55
N SER A 27 -9.12 -1.03 -9.30
CA SER A 27 -8.29 -0.05 -9.99
C SER A 27 -8.39 1.31 -9.30
N SER A 28 -9.63 1.71 -9.02
CA SER A 28 -9.89 2.95 -8.31
C SER A 28 -11.21 2.93 -7.54
N MET A 29 -11.25 3.72 -6.49
CA MET A 29 -12.42 4.01 -5.68
C MET A 29 -12.70 5.50 -5.80
N SER A 30 -13.93 5.88 -6.16
CA SER A 30 -14.36 7.27 -6.19
C SER A 30 -15.41 7.49 -5.09
N ILE A 31 -15.21 8.54 -4.31
CA ILE A 31 -16.12 8.99 -3.25
C ILE A 31 -16.61 10.38 -3.66
N ALA A 32 -17.91 10.48 -3.93
CA ALA A 32 -18.59 11.74 -4.14
C ALA A 32 -19.48 12.03 -2.94
N LEU A 33 -19.08 12.99 -2.12
CA LEU A 33 -19.78 13.41 -0.92
C LEU A 33 -20.46 14.76 -1.18
N LYS A 34 -21.76 14.82 -0.88
CA LYS A 34 -22.55 16.04 -0.90
C LYS A 34 -23.07 16.30 0.51
N SER A 35 -22.76 17.46 1.06
CA SER A 35 -23.16 17.83 2.41
C SER A 35 -24.15 19.01 2.38
N SER A 36 -24.99 19.10 3.40
CA SER A 36 -25.79 20.31 3.66
C SER A 36 -24.96 21.47 4.25
N VAL A 37 -23.66 21.25 4.43
CA VAL A 37 -22.72 22.20 5.00
C VAL A 37 -22.36 23.23 3.94
N ASN A 38 -22.79 24.48 4.12
CA ASN A 38 -22.41 25.58 3.22
C ASN A 38 -21.14 26.27 3.76
N LEU A 39 -20.04 25.52 3.82
CA LEU A 39 -18.73 26.06 4.19
C LEU A 39 -17.85 26.14 2.94
N ASP A 40 -17.45 27.37 2.60
CA ASP A 40 -16.32 27.61 1.70
C ASP A 40 -15.02 27.40 2.48
N ILE A 41 -13.94 26.96 1.83
CA ILE A 41 -12.65 26.65 2.49
C ILE A 41 -12.13 27.85 3.31
N LYS A 42 -12.31 29.08 2.82
CA LYS A 42 -11.95 30.33 3.54
C LYS A 42 -12.82 30.62 4.78
N SER A 43 -14.01 30.04 4.84
CA SER A 43 -14.91 30.14 5.98
C SER A 43 -14.69 29.01 7.00
N ALA A 44 -14.12 27.88 6.58
CA ALA A 44 -13.80 26.75 7.45
C ALA A 44 -12.74 27.11 8.50
N GLU A 45 -11.76 27.96 8.16
CA GLU A 45 -10.76 28.49 9.11
C GLU A 45 -11.40 29.31 10.25
N LYS A 46 -12.58 29.90 10.02
CA LYS A 46 -13.31 30.72 11.00
C LYS A 46 -14.26 29.90 11.88
N VAL A 47 -14.50 28.63 11.54
CA VAL A 47 -15.36 27.74 12.32
C VAL A 47 -14.53 27.09 13.42
N PRO A 48 -15.00 27.08 14.68
CA PRO A 48 -14.32 26.35 15.75
C PRO A 48 -14.12 24.89 15.36
N LYS A 49 -12.89 24.37 15.54
CA LYS A 49 -12.52 22.97 15.23
C LYS A 49 -13.44 21.93 15.89
N SER A 50 -14.09 22.28 17.00
CA SER A 50 -15.03 21.45 17.75
C SER A 50 -16.41 21.28 17.11
N VAL A 51 -16.73 22.05 16.07
CA VAL A 51 -18.02 21.99 15.33
C VAL A 51 -17.80 21.91 13.82
N LEU A 52 -16.55 21.72 13.39
CA LEU A 52 -16.20 21.61 11.99
C LEU A 52 -16.48 20.17 11.51
N PRO A 53 -17.37 19.95 10.54
CA PRO A 53 -17.59 18.62 9.99
C PRO A 53 -16.33 18.14 9.27
N MET A 54 -15.91 16.92 9.55
CA MET A 54 -14.68 16.33 9.03
C MET A 54 -14.92 14.90 8.54
N ILE A 55 -14.10 14.49 7.59
CA ILE A 55 -13.96 13.11 7.13
C ILE A 55 -12.56 12.62 7.48
N CYS A 56 -12.46 11.46 8.12
CA CYS A 56 -11.19 10.85 8.48
C CYS A 56 -11.05 9.51 7.79
N PHE A 57 -9.85 9.23 7.31
CA PHE A 57 -9.48 7.95 6.70
C PHE A 57 -8.52 7.21 7.63
N ARG A 58 -8.63 5.88 7.67
CA ARG A 58 -7.63 5.02 8.31
C ARG A 58 -7.68 3.62 7.73
N ASP A 59 -6.50 3.08 7.42
CA ASP A 59 -6.36 1.70 6.96
C ASP A 59 -6.40 0.73 8.14
N GLY A 60 -7.15 -0.36 8.01
CA GLY A 60 -7.18 -1.48 8.94
C GLY A 60 -7.68 -1.21 10.37
N SER A 61 -8.10 0.02 10.70
CA SER A 61 -8.59 0.37 12.04
C SER A 61 -9.53 1.58 12.01
N LEU A 62 -10.14 1.88 13.16
CA LEU A 62 -11.10 2.97 13.27
C LEU A 62 -10.41 4.33 13.10
N PRO A 63 -10.82 5.16 12.12
CA PRO A 63 -10.31 6.51 11.94
C PRO A 63 -10.86 7.39 13.05
N LEU A 64 -10.09 7.62 14.11
CA LEU A 64 -10.47 8.57 15.15
C LEU A 64 -9.80 9.93 14.85
N PRO A 65 -10.54 11.05 14.92
CA PRO A 65 -9.95 12.37 14.78
C PRO A 65 -9.06 12.66 15.99
N ASP A 66 -7.75 12.44 15.85
CA ASP A 66 -6.78 12.79 16.88
C ASP A 66 -6.66 14.31 17.04
N VAL A 67 -6.44 14.74 18.28
CA VAL A 67 -6.56 16.14 18.73
C VAL A 67 -5.38 17.01 18.27
N SER A 68 -4.43 16.50 17.48
CA SER A 68 -3.26 17.26 17.05
C SER A 68 -3.65 18.32 16.02
N SER A 69 -3.52 19.59 16.41
CA SER A 69 -3.83 20.77 15.58
C SER A 69 -3.07 20.85 14.25
N THR A 70 -1.97 20.12 14.13
CA THR A 70 -1.02 20.11 12.99
C THR A 70 -1.57 19.43 11.73
N SER A 71 -2.40 18.39 11.85
CA SER A 71 -2.97 17.68 10.68
C SER A 71 -4.01 18.54 9.94
N LEU A 72 -4.74 19.37 10.69
CA LEU A 72 -5.82 20.20 10.16
C LEU A 72 -5.31 21.40 9.33
N GLU A 73 -4.18 21.99 9.72
CA GLU A 73 -3.58 23.14 9.01
C GLU A 73 -3.04 22.74 7.64
N VAL A 74 -2.40 21.57 7.54
CA VAL A 74 -1.90 21.00 6.27
C VAL A 74 -3.06 20.65 5.32
N ALA A 75 -4.17 20.14 5.87
CA ALA A 75 -5.38 19.82 5.12
C ALA A 75 -6.09 21.06 4.55
N LEU A 76 -6.03 22.20 5.23
CA LEU A 76 -6.64 23.47 4.82
C LEU A 76 -5.80 24.23 3.77
N SER A 77 -4.48 24.02 3.74
CA SER A 77 -3.56 24.72 2.83
C SER A 77 -3.46 24.12 1.42
N ASN A 78 -3.78 22.83 1.22
CA ASN A 78 -3.70 22.17 -0.09
C ASN A 78 -4.93 22.50 -0.96
N ARG A 79 -4.85 23.63 -1.66
CA ARG A 79 -5.91 24.23 -2.52
C ARG A 79 -6.37 23.41 -3.74
N SER A 80 -5.90 22.17 -3.90
CA SER A 80 -6.29 21.27 -4.97
C SER A 80 -6.12 19.85 -4.45
N PHE A 81 -7.23 19.14 -4.22
CA PHE A 81 -7.22 17.71 -3.92
C PHE A 81 -6.89 16.92 -5.19
N ASP A 82 -5.72 17.17 -5.77
CA ASP A 82 -5.14 16.24 -6.73
C ASP A 82 -4.68 15.04 -5.91
N GLY A 83 -5.27 13.87 -6.16
CA GLY A 83 -5.31 12.72 -5.24
C GLY A 83 -3.95 12.18 -4.79
N ILE A 84 -2.85 12.69 -5.34
CA ILE A 84 -1.47 12.23 -5.13
C ILE A 84 -0.88 12.73 -3.80
N GLN A 85 -1.21 13.94 -3.33
CA GLN A 85 -0.63 14.50 -2.08
C GLN A 85 -1.49 14.23 -0.83
N VAL A 86 -2.74 13.83 -1.02
CA VAL A 86 -3.73 13.72 0.08
C VAL A 86 -3.51 12.44 0.90
N LEU A 87 -2.84 11.40 0.39
CA LEU A 87 -2.74 10.10 1.09
C LEU A 87 -1.34 9.61 1.40
N GLN A 88 -0.32 10.46 1.33
CA GLN A 88 0.98 10.07 1.92
C GLN A 88 0.83 9.69 3.41
N ASN A 89 -0.22 10.20 4.07
CA ASN A 89 -0.62 9.81 5.41
C ASN A 89 -2.09 9.38 5.42
N MET A 90 -2.37 8.09 5.27
CA MET A 90 -3.72 7.50 5.36
C MET A 90 -4.40 7.67 6.73
N GLU A 91 -3.74 8.31 7.70
CA GLU A 91 -4.26 8.62 9.04
C GLU A 91 -4.57 10.13 9.16
N GLN A 92 -5.31 10.69 8.21
CA GLN A 92 -5.61 12.13 8.19
C GLN A 92 -7.11 12.40 8.10
N CYS A 93 -7.50 13.54 8.70
CA CYS A 93 -8.84 14.08 8.72
C CYS A 93 -8.90 15.39 7.93
N TYR A 94 -9.96 15.55 7.14
CA TYR A 94 -10.17 16.71 6.28
C TYR A 94 -11.50 17.38 6.60
N PRO A 95 -11.58 18.72 6.56
CA PRO A 95 -12.86 19.41 6.64
C PRO A 95 -13.74 19.05 5.45
N VAL A 96 -15.03 18.87 5.68
CA VAL A 96 -16.01 18.50 4.65
C VAL A 96 -16.64 19.75 4.05
N PRO A 97 -16.35 20.10 2.78
CA PRO A 97 -17.04 21.18 2.07
C PRO A 97 -18.44 20.73 1.62
N ARG A 98 -19.18 21.65 0.98
CA ARG A 98 -20.52 21.38 0.42
C ARG A 98 -20.53 20.21 -0.57
N ASN A 99 -19.53 20.17 -1.43
CA ASN A 99 -19.30 19.09 -2.38
C ASN A 99 -17.83 18.69 -2.31
N MET A 100 -17.57 17.40 -2.12
CA MET A 100 -16.22 16.83 -2.13
C MET A 100 -16.21 15.63 -3.06
N THR A 101 -15.24 15.57 -3.94
CA THR A 101 -14.99 14.41 -4.79
C THR A 101 -13.56 13.96 -4.57
N MET A 102 -13.38 12.68 -4.31
CA MET A 102 -12.09 12.08 -4.05
C MET A 102 -11.97 10.80 -4.88
N LYS A 103 -10.84 10.62 -5.56
CA LYS A 103 -10.52 9.40 -6.29
C LYS A 103 -9.24 8.80 -5.71
N LEU A 104 -9.33 7.55 -5.28
CA LEU A 104 -8.27 6.75 -4.70
C LEU A 104 -7.92 5.62 -5.67
N THR A 105 -6.64 5.32 -5.84
CA THR A 105 -6.19 4.23 -6.72
C THR A 105 -5.58 3.09 -5.91
N ASN A 106 -5.49 1.91 -6.53
CA ASN A 106 -4.77 0.74 -6.00
C ASN A 106 -3.26 0.94 -5.78
N GLU A 107 -2.70 1.98 -6.40
CA GLU A 107 -1.33 2.44 -6.14
C GLU A 107 -1.24 3.26 -4.85
N GLN A 108 -2.35 3.85 -4.40
CA GLN A 108 -2.37 4.67 -3.18
C GLN A 108 -2.83 3.87 -1.97
N ILE A 109 -3.87 3.05 -2.14
CA ILE A 109 -4.56 2.34 -1.05
C ILE A 109 -4.46 0.83 -1.22
N SER A 110 -4.47 0.10 -0.10
CA SER A 110 -4.41 -1.36 -0.10
C SER A 110 -5.76 -1.98 -0.46
N ALA A 111 -5.74 -3.17 -1.09
CA ALA A 111 -6.95 -3.98 -1.32
C ALA A 111 -7.44 -4.63 0.00
N ARG A 112 -8.06 -3.82 0.87
CA ARG A 112 -8.57 -4.21 2.18
C ARG A 112 -9.86 -3.45 2.49
N VAL A 113 -10.44 -3.71 3.66
CA VAL A 113 -11.56 -2.92 4.17
C VAL A 113 -11.05 -1.52 4.50
N LEU A 114 -11.46 -0.54 3.71
CA LEU A 114 -11.20 0.86 4.01
C LEU A 114 -12.29 1.38 4.93
N TYR A 115 -11.89 1.94 6.08
CA TYR A 115 -12.78 2.62 6.98
C TYR A 115 -12.64 4.13 6.78
N PHE A 116 -13.75 4.80 6.53
CA PHE A 116 -13.82 6.24 6.68
C PHE A 116 -14.90 6.61 7.68
N GLY A 117 -14.59 7.65 8.46
CA GLY A 117 -15.45 8.16 9.51
C GLY A 117 -15.85 9.59 9.20
N LEU A 118 -17.14 9.91 9.30
CA LEU A 118 -17.63 11.28 9.29
C LEU A 118 -17.82 11.76 10.72
N PHE A 119 -17.26 12.92 11.06
CA PHE A 119 -17.24 13.47 12.42
C PHE A 119 -17.75 14.90 12.45
N ASN A 120 -18.42 15.28 13.53
CA ASN A 120 -18.87 16.65 13.79
C ASN A 120 -17.90 17.36 14.76
N GLY A 121 -16.67 17.63 14.31
CA GLY A 121 -15.63 18.33 15.06
C GLY A 121 -14.55 17.45 15.70
N VAL A 122 -13.42 18.07 16.05
CA VAL A 122 -12.32 17.49 16.83
C VAL A 122 -12.60 17.68 18.33
N GLY A 123 -12.43 16.63 19.14
CA GLY A 123 -12.53 16.75 20.60
C GLY A 123 -12.08 15.47 21.31
N PRO A 124 -11.74 15.55 22.62
CA PRO A 124 -11.28 14.40 23.37
C PRO A 124 -12.30 13.27 23.25
N THR A 125 -11.81 12.08 22.90
CA THR A 125 -12.53 10.81 22.76
C THR A 125 -13.74 10.77 23.68
N ARG A 126 -14.91 11.09 23.11
CA ARG A 126 -16.14 11.20 23.87
C ARG A 126 -16.61 9.79 24.17
N THR A 127 -16.29 9.32 25.37
CA THR A 127 -16.92 8.14 25.96
C THR A 127 -18.45 8.31 25.92
N GLN A 128 -19.15 7.19 25.79
CA GLN A 128 -20.60 7.05 25.57
C GLN A 128 -21.49 7.94 26.47
N SER A 129 -20.98 8.41 27.60
CA SER A 129 -21.70 9.19 28.61
C SER A 129 -21.75 10.71 28.38
N LYS A 130 -21.02 11.28 27.41
CA LYS A 130 -21.09 12.73 27.05
C LYS A 130 -21.63 12.99 25.63
N MET A 131 -22.37 12.02 25.11
CA MET A 131 -22.95 11.95 23.76
C MET A 131 -24.23 12.79 23.58
N ILE A 132 -24.44 13.87 24.35
CA ILE A 132 -25.62 14.74 24.16
C ILE A 132 -25.16 16.19 24.25
N VAL A 133 -24.81 16.77 23.10
CA VAL A 133 -24.72 18.22 22.91
C VAL A 133 -25.65 18.56 21.76
N ARG A 134 -26.67 19.38 22.05
CA ARG A 134 -27.59 19.96 21.05
C ARG A 134 -26.81 20.91 20.16
N ASN A 135 -26.26 20.42 19.06
CA ASN A 135 -25.52 21.21 18.08
C ASN A 135 -25.98 20.88 16.66
N ARG A 136 -25.74 21.78 15.70
CA ARG A 136 -26.25 21.68 14.32
C ARG A 136 -26.09 20.26 13.73
N ALA A 137 -27.19 19.70 13.27
CA ALA A 137 -27.19 18.46 12.49
C ALA A 137 -26.80 18.74 11.04
N TYR A 138 -26.02 17.82 10.45
CA TYR A 138 -25.55 17.92 9.08
C TYR A 138 -25.98 16.66 8.33
N SER A 139 -26.53 16.84 7.14
CA SER A 139 -26.89 15.72 6.26
C SER A 139 -25.81 15.52 5.21
N PHE A 140 -25.51 14.25 4.90
CA PHE A 140 -24.51 13.88 3.91
C PHE A 140 -25.05 12.80 2.99
N THR A 141 -24.89 12.98 1.68
CA THR A 141 -25.08 11.92 0.70
C THR A 141 -23.71 11.50 0.22
N ALA A 142 -23.40 10.21 0.31
CA ALA A 142 -22.15 9.63 -0.17
C ALA A 142 -22.46 8.65 -1.31
N ASN A 143 -21.91 8.92 -2.48
CA ASN A 143 -21.89 7.97 -3.59
C ASN A 143 -20.50 7.39 -3.72
N ILE A 144 -20.38 6.08 -3.55
CA ILE A 144 -19.11 5.37 -3.55
C ILE A 144 -19.12 4.40 -4.72
N SER A 145 -18.20 4.57 -5.65
CA SER A 145 -18.01 3.62 -6.74
C SER A 145 -16.63 2.98 -6.65
N VAL A 146 -16.58 1.66 -6.80
CA VAL A 146 -15.35 0.90 -6.93
C VAL A 146 -15.30 0.35 -8.34
N GLU A 147 -14.27 0.75 -9.06
CA GLU A 147 -13.88 0.25 -10.37
C GLU A 147 -12.75 -0.75 -10.19
N GLY A 148 -12.69 -1.72 -11.10
CA GLY A 148 -11.58 -2.65 -11.12
C GLY A 148 -11.38 -3.27 -12.48
N CYS A 149 -10.28 -4.00 -12.57
CA CYS A 149 -9.80 -4.57 -13.81
C CYS A 149 -10.61 -5.81 -14.21
N THR A 150 -10.68 -6.06 -15.51
CA THR A 150 -11.43 -7.19 -16.09
C THR A 150 -10.84 -8.54 -15.68
N THR A 151 -9.52 -8.59 -15.48
CA THR A 151 -8.79 -9.78 -15.03
C THR A 151 -8.09 -9.50 -13.71
N SER A 152 -8.06 -10.48 -12.81
CA SER A 152 -7.40 -10.36 -11.50
C SER A 152 -5.89 -10.19 -11.55
N THR A 153 -5.26 -10.51 -12.68
CA THR A 153 -3.83 -10.34 -12.95
C THR A 153 -3.48 -8.97 -13.50
N MET A 154 -4.46 -8.11 -13.76
CA MET A 154 -4.24 -6.72 -14.17
C MET A 154 -4.51 -5.78 -12.99
N GLN A 155 -3.61 -4.82 -12.79
CA GLN A 155 -3.67 -3.82 -11.74
C GLN A 155 -3.17 -2.46 -12.29
N GLY A 156 -3.02 -1.48 -11.40
CA GLY A 156 -2.75 -0.09 -11.73
C GLY A 156 -4.04 0.73 -11.94
N GLN A 157 -3.91 2.06 -11.91
CA GLN A 157 -5.05 2.98 -12.06
C GLN A 157 -5.84 2.76 -13.36
N TYR A 158 -5.14 2.38 -14.43
CA TYR A 158 -5.70 2.18 -15.77
C TYR A 158 -5.74 0.70 -16.20
N CYS A 159 -5.52 -0.25 -15.27
CA CYS A 159 -5.48 -1.69 -15.57
C CYS A 159 -4.48 -2.07 -16.68
N ASN A 160 -3.39 -1.32 -16.79
CA ASN A 160 -2.37 -1.48 -17.81
C ASN A 160 -1.15 -2.25 -17.32
N GLN A 161 -1.08 -2.56 -16.02
CA GLN A 161 0.03 -3.28 -15.42
C GLN A 161 -0.37 -4.72 -15.15
N THR A 162 0.49 -5.64 -15.56
CA THR A 162 0.28 -7.07 -15.30
C THR A 162 1.07 -7.48 -14.07
N ILE A 163 0.42 -8.22 -13.19
CA ILE A 163 1.01 -8.77 -11.97
C ILE A 163 1.30 -10.24 -12.20
N GLU A 164 2.55 -10.62 -11.95
CA GLU A 164 2.97 -12.01 -11.93
C GLU A 164 2.90 -12.55 -10.50
N LEU A 165 2.20 -13.66 -10.30
CA LEU A 165 2.16 -14.35 -9.01
C LEU A 165 3.41 -15.21 -8.86
N LEU A 166 4.12 -15.07 -7.74
CA LEU A 166 5.26 -15.94 -7.43
C LEU A 166 4.78 -17.33 -6.98
N SER A 167 5.44 -18.37 -7.46
CA SER A 167 5.21 -19.75 -7.04
C SER A 167 6.15 -20.09 -5.90
N CYS A 168 5.58 -20.50 -4.76
CA CYS A 168 6.29 -20.76 -3.53
C CYS A 168 6.34 -22.26 -3.20
N ALA A 169 7.53 -22.76 -2.89
CA ALA A 169 7.76 -24.11 -2.40
C ALA A 169 8.47 -24.07 -1.04
N ARG A 170 8.00 -24.89 -0.10
CA ARG A 170 8.64 -25.04 1.21
C ARG A 170 9.90 -25.88 1.04
N SER A 171 11.05 -25.32 1.36
CA SER A 171 12.32 -26.04 1.40
C SER A 171 12.44 -26.75 2.76
N GLY A 172 12.12 -28.03 2.78
CA GLY A 172 12.33 -28.90 3.94
C GLY A 172 13.55 -29.78 3.72
N ASN A 173 14.63 -29.54 4.47
CA ASN A 173 15.72 -30.53 4.57
C ASN A 173 15.20 -31.75 5.34
N SER A 174 14.62 -32.71 4.63
CA SER A 174 14.44 -34.07 5.12
C SER A 174 15.66 -34.90 4.71
N SER A 175 16.79 -34.65 5.36
CA SER A 175 17.89 -35.61 5.41
C SER A 175 17.86 -36.28 6.79
N GLY A 176 16.99 -37.27 6.93
CA GLY A 176 17.01 -38.17 8.08
C GLY A 176 18.32 -38.95 8.07
N ASN A 177 19.22 -38.62 9.00
CA ASN A 177 20.07 -39.55 9.75
C ASN A 177 20.92 -38.77 10.76
N GLY A 178 20.80 -39.10 12.06
CA GLY A 178 21.82 -38.79 13.07
C GLY A 178 21.38 -37.92 14.24
N SER A 179 20.93 -38.59 15.30
CA SER A 179 20.95 -38.23 16.73
C SER A 179 21.53 -36.88 17.20
N GLY A 180 20.73 -36.15 17.99
CA GLY A 180 21.19 -35.42 19.18
C GLY A 180 21.01 -33.89 19.18
N SER A 181 20.11 -33.40 20.05
CA SER A 181 20.02 -32.03 20.61
C SER A 181 19.30 -30.91 19.84
N GLY A 182 18.05 -30.63 20.26
CA GLY A 182 17.52 -29.28 20.51
C GLY A 182 17.20 -28.33 19.34
N PHE A 183 15.90 -28.25 19.00
CA PHE A 183 15.21 -27.08 18.41
C PHE A 183 15.84 -26.35 17.20
N PHE A 184 15.62 -26.85 15.98
CA PHE A 184 15.63 -26.01 14.77
C PHE A 184 14.55 -26.46 13.77
N ASN A 185 13.32 -25.95 13.93
CA ASN A 185 12.26 -26.04 12.91
C ASN A 185 12.06 -24.67 12.24
N GLN A 186 13.15 -24.00 11.85
CA GLN A 186 13.05 -22.85 10.94
C GLN A 186 12.78 -23.39 9.54
N SER A 187 11.57 -23.16 9.05
CA SER A 187 11.18 -23.53 7.71
C SER A 187 11.41 -22.35 6.77
N MET A 188 12.19 -22.63 5.73
CA MET A 188 12.43 -21.68 4.65
C MET A 188 11.41 -21.94 3.53
N VAL A 189 10.74 -20.89 3.09
CA VAL A 189 9.90 -20.93 1.88
C VAL A 189 10.65 -20.19 0.78
N LEU A 190 10.77 -20.81 -0.38
CA LEU A 190 11.42 -20.25 -1.55
C LEU A 190 10.37 -19.99 -2.62
N CYS A 191 10.23 -18.73 -3.01
CA CYS A 191 9.30 -18.28 -4.03
C CYS A 191 10.08 -17.83 -5.26
N ARG A 192 9.64 -18.29 -6.43
CA ARG A 192 10.26 -17.95 -7.71
C ARG A 192 9.20 -17.49 -8.70
N ASN A 193 9.62 -16.71 -9.68
CA ASN A 193 8.77 -16.39 -10.82
C ASN A 193 8.47 -17.67 -11.63
N ASN A 194 7.28 -17.74 -12.26
CA ASN A 194 6.82 -18.97 -12.92
C ASN A 194 7.64 -19.32 -14.16
N PHE A 195 8.25 -18.31 -14.78
CA PHE A 195 9.12 -18.47 -15.93
C PHE A 195 10.58 -18.54 -15.50
N GLU A 196 11.35 -19.46 -16.08
CA GLU A 196 12.77 -19.65 -15.76
C GLU A 196 13.60 -18.35 -15.87
N THR A 197 13.17 -17.42 -16.75
CA THR A 197 13.71 -16.05 -16.82
C THR A 197 12.63 -15.04 -17.18
N SER A 198 12.54 -13.94 -16.44
CA SER A 198 11.72 -12.77 -16.73
C SER A 198 12.56 -11.69 -17.42
N CYS A 199 12.14 -11.27 -18.62
CA CYS A 199 12.82 -10.21 -19.37
C CYS A 199 11.94 -8.97 -19.53
N HIS A 200 12.51 -7.77 -19.42
CA HIS A 200 11.86 -6.50 -19.77
C HIS A 200 12.87 -5.48 -20.31
N GLY A 201 12.36 -4.45 -20.98
CA GLY A 201 13.15 -3.35 -21.53
C GLY A 201 13.60 -2.32 -20.48
N ASP A 202 14.43 -1.38 -20.93
CA ASP A 202 14.84 -0.21 -20.15
C ASP A 202 13.64 0.69 -19.85
N GLY A 203 13.51 1.14 -18.60
CA GLY A 203 12.37 1.93 -18.12
C GLY A 203 11.07 1.14 -17.93
N GLU A 204 11.01 -0.13 -18.34
CA GLU A 204 9.86 -1.00 -18.05
C GLU A 204 9.95 -1.55 -16.62
N MET A 205 8.80 -1.51 -15.92
CA MET A 205 8.67 -2.05 -14.57
C MET A 205 7.89 -3.36 -14.61
N LYS A 206 8.43 -4.42 -14.01
CA LYS A 206 7.69 -5.66 -13.75
C LYS A 206 7.23 -5.72 -12.31
N ILE A 207 6.01 -6.21 -12.10
CA ILE A 207 5.38 -6.28 -10.78
C ILE A 207 5.07 -7.73 -10.46
N TYR A 208 5.44 -8.12 -9.25
CA TYR A 208 5.23 -9.43 -8.69
C TYR A 208 4.39 -9.31 -7.42
N SER A 209 3.63 -10.35 -7.14
CA SER A 209 2.83 -10.46 -5.91
C SER A 209 3.20 -11.72 -5.14
N LEU A 210 3.23 -11.59 -3.80
CA LEU A 210 3.53 -12.66 -2.86
C LEU A 210 2.62 -12.55 -1.64
N GLU A 211 1.99 -13.64 -1.23
CA GLU A 211 1.23 -13.69 0.01
C GLU A 211 2.06 -14.36 1.12
N ILE A 212 2.37 -13.61 2.17
CA ILE A 212 3.03 -14.12 3.37
C ILE A 212 1.95 -14.65 4.33
N LEU A 213 1.95 -15.96 4.56
CA LEU A 213 0.92 -16.64 5.35
C LEU A 213 1.25 -16.74 6.84
N ARG A 214 2.53 -16.70 7.20
CA ARG A 214 3.03 -16.95 8.56
C ARG A 214 3.89 -15.79 9.05
N ILE A 215 4.13 -15.76 10.37
CA ILE A 215 5.03 -14.77 10.96
C ILE A 215 6.45 -15.14 10.53
N THR A 216 7.10 -14.18 9.89
CA THR A 216 8.37 -14.38 9.21
C THR A 216 9.41 -13.45 9.82
N GLU A 217 10.62 -13.98 10.02
CA GLU A 217 11.77 -13.26 10.55
C GLU A 217 12.32 -12.27 9.52
N SER A 218 12.51 -12.76 8.30
CA SER A 218 13.02 -11.97 7.19
C SER A 218 12.47 -12.43 5.84
N LEU A 219 12.24 -11.46 4.97
CA LEU A 219 11.99 -11.66 3.55
C LEU A 219 13.21 -11.15 2.77
N THR A 220 13.86 -12.03 2.01
CA THR A 220 15.03 -11.70 1.20
C THR A 220 14.66 -11.78 -0.26
N ILE A 221 14.80 -10.67 -0.99
CA ILE A 221 14.50 -10.56 -2.41
C ILE A 221 15.83 -10.47 -3.17
N SER A 222 16.03 -11.35 -4.13
CA SER A 222 17.26 -11.45 -4.90
C SER A 222 16.98 -11.79 -6.35
N VAL A 223 17.94 -11.47 -7.23
CA VAL A 223 17.89 -11.89 -8.64
C VAL A 223 19.00 -12.89 -8.92
N GLN A 224 18.67 -13.94 -9.66
CA GLN A 224 19.62 -14.90 -10.19
C GLN A 224 19.68 -14.79 -11.73
N ASN A 225 20.75 -15.34 -12.32
CA ASN A 225 20.90 -15.48 -13.77
C ASN A 225 20.68 -14.15 -14.55
N LEU A 226 21.22 -13.05 -14.03
CA LEU A 226 21.15 -11.75 -14.68
C LEU A 226 21.86 -11.80 -16.04
N ARG A 227 21.10 -11.62 -17.11
CA ARG A 227 21.58 -11.62 -18.49
C ARG A 227 21.15 -10.34 -19.18
N LEU A 228 22.10 -9.69 -19.83
CA LEU A 228 21.87 -8.53 -20.67
C LEU A 228 21.84 -9.00 -22.12
N ARG A 229 20.76 -8.70 -22.84
CA ARG A 229 20.71 -8.86 -24.30
C ARG A 229 20.85 -7.48 -24.95
N PRO A 230 22.08 -7.02 -25.24
CA PRO A 230 22.26 -5.85 -26.08
C PRO A 230 21.81 -6.18 -27.51
N LEU A 231 20.96 -5.34 -28.07
CA LEU A 231 20.69 -5.33 -29.51
C LEU A 231 21.69 -4.35 -30.13
N ASP A 232 22.86 -4.89 -30.49
CA ASP A 232 23.96 -4.26 -31.21
C ASP A 232 25.01 -3.39 -30.45
N SER A 233 26.24 -3.89 -30.56
CA SER A 233 27.56 -3.24 -30.58
C SER A 233 28.17 -2.60 -29.32
N ILE A 234 29.37 -3.13 -29.01
CA ILE A 234 30.65 -2.43 -28.83
C ILE A 234 30.56 -1.04 -28.15
N GLY A 235 30.93 -0.98 -26.87
CA GLY A 235 31.41 0.25 -26.26
C GLY A 235 30.85 0.53 -24.87
N ASN A 236 31.76 0.52 -23.91
CA ASN A 236 31.63 0.94 -22.51
C ASN A 236 30.70 0.14 -21.59
N SER A 237 31.22 -0.11 -20.39
CA SER A 237 30.52 -0.68 -19.23
C SER A 237 29.39 0.24 -18.78
N SER A 238 28.26 0.24 -19.48
CA SER A 238 27.04 0.82 -18.97
C SER A 238 26.65 0.03 -17.72
N ARG A 239 26.64 0.72 -16.58
CA ARG A 239 26.18 0.12 -15.32
C ARG A 239 24.66 0.13 -15.35
N ILE A 240 24.09 -1.06 -15.20
CA ILE A 240 22.65 -1.26 -15.16
C ILE A 240 22.26 -1.43 -13.71
N TYR A 241 21.26 -0.66 -13.29
CA TYR A 241 20.67 -0.76 -11.97
C TYR A 241 19.38 -1.54 -12.08
N LEU A 242 19.22 -2.54 -11.21
CA LEU A 242 17.96 -3.25 -11.05
C LEU A 242 17.33 -2.79 -9.73
N MET A 243 16.66 -1.65 -9.82
CA MET A 243 15.98 -1.07 -8.68
C MET A 243 14.75 -1.90 -8.34
N CYS A 244 14.75 -2.44 -7.13
CA CYS A 244 13.62 -3.14 -6.55
C CYS A 244 12.92 -2.23 -5.56
N PHE A 245 11.59 -2.21 -5.62
CA PHE A 245 10.73 -1.56 -4.65
C PHE A 245 9.76 -2.60 -4.08
N ALA A 246 9.56 -2.61 -2.77
CA ALA A 246 8.62 -3.50 -2.12
C ALA A 246 7.67 -2.71 -1.24
N ARG A 247 6.40 -3.11 -1.21
CA ARG A 247 5.36 -2.47 -0.42
C ARG A 247 4.31 -3.47 0.04
N TYR A 248 3.84 -3.31 1.27
CA TYR A 248 2.81 -4.14 1.85
C TYR A 248 1.40 -3.65 1.44
N GLY A 249 0.56 -4.56 0.97
CA GLY A 249 -0.87 -4.33 0.74
C GLY A 249 -1.23 -3.53 -0.52
N ALA A 250 -0.30 -2.74 -1.07
CA ALA A 250 -0.50 -1.90 -2.25
C ALA A 250 0.70 -1.97 -3.20
N MET A 251 0.48 -1.60 -4.45
CA MET A 251 1.53 -1.65 -5.46
C MET A 251 2.64 -0.62 -5.19
N PRO A 252 3.93 -1.01 -5.25
CA PRO A 252 5.04 -0.07 -5.09
C PRO A 252 5.32 0.72 -6.36
N LEU A 253 5.52 2.02 -6.19
CA LEU A 253 6.01 2.95 -7.20
C LEU A 253 7.39 3.49 -6.79
N ALA A 254 8.14 4.02 -7.76
CA ALA A 254 9.43 4.66 -7.49
C ALA A 254 9.31 5.81 -6.46
N THR A 255 8.18 6.52 -6.45
CA THR A 255 7.89 7.63 -5.53
C THR A 255 7.19 7.20 -4.24
N LEU A 256 6.61 5.99 -4.19
CA LEU A 256 5.81 5.51 -3.07
C LEU A 256 6.03 4.02 -2.84
N HIS A 257 6.88 3.70 -1.87
CA HIS A 257 7.30 2.34 -1.51
C HIS A 257 7.68 2.28 -0.03
N ASP A 258 7.73 1.06 0.53
CA ASP A 258 8.16 0.84 1.93
C ASP A 258 9.67 0.54 1.99
N TYR A 259 10.16 -0.23 1.02
CA TYR A 259 11.56 -0.64 0.93
C TYR A 259 12.06 -0.52 -0.51
N SER A 260 13.34 -0.19 -0.67
CA SER A 260 14.00 -0.17 -1.97
C SER A 260 15.46 -0.61 -1.91
N GLY A 261 16.00 -1.07 -3.03
CA GLY A 261 17.40 -1.48 -3.15
C GLY A 261 17.79 -1.85 -4.57
N ASP A 262 19.09 -1.81 -4.87
CA ASP A 262 19.64 -2.27 -6.15
C ASP A 262 20.02 -3.75 -6.06
N LEU A 263 19.24 -4.60 -6.72
CA LEU A 263 19.43 -6.06 -6.70
C LEU A 263 20.67 -6.52 -7.47
N ASN A 264 21.31 -5.64 -8.25
CA ASN A 264 22.58 -5.96 -8.90
C ASN A 264 23.75 -5.94 -7.90
N GLN A 265 23.66 -5.15 -6.83
CA GLN A 265 24.72 -5.02 -5.82
C GLN A 265 24.51 -5.96 -4.64
N SER A 266 23.27 -6.03 -4.14
CA SER A 266 22.95 -6.80 -2.95
C SER A 266 21.47 -7.19 -2.91
N PRO A 267 21.11 -8.32 -2.31
CA PRO A 267 19.71 -8.67 -2.10
C PRO A 267 19.02 -7.67 -1.16
N LEU A 268 17.74 -7.40 -1.42
CA LEU A 268 16.91 -6.57 -0.54
C LEU A 268 16.37 -7.43 0.61
N VAL A 269 16.75 -7.10 1.85
CA VAL A 269 16.34 -7.85 3.05
C VAL A 269 15.36 -7.01 3.87
N ILE A 270 14.12 -7.50 4.00
CA ILE A 270 13.07 -6.90 4.82
C ILE A 270 12.98 -7.71 6.12
N ARG A 271 13.26 -7.06 7.25
CA ARG A 271 13.17 -7.69 8.58
C ARG A 271 11.76 -7.53 9.15
N PHE A 272 11.22 -8.59 9.73
CA PHE A 272 9.89 -8.66 10.32
C PHE A 272 8.77 -8.19 9.39
N PRO A 273 8.67 -8.77 8.18
CA PRO A 273 7.58 -8.43 7.26
C PRO A 273 6.21 -8.71 7.91
N LYS A 274 5.25 -7.81 7.68
CA LYS A 274 3.84 -8.01 8.04
C LYS A 274 3.26 -9.22 7.30
N VAL A 275 2.39 -9.98 7.98
CA VAL A 275 1.63 -11.09 7.39
C VAL A 275 0.59 -10.54 6.42
N GLY A 276 0.51 -11.11 5.22
CA GLY A 276 -0.48 -10.77 4.19
C GLY A 276 0.15 -10.51 2.81
N GLN A 277 -0.59 -9.80 1.96
CA GLN A 277 -0.20 -9.53 0.58
C GLN A 277 0.94 -8.50 0.48
N TRP A 278 2.00 -8.88 -0.22
CA TRP A 278 3.12 -8.02 -0.62
C TRP A 278 3.16 -7.88 -2.14
N TYR A 279 3.64 -6.72 -2.58
CA TYR A 279 3.91 -6.41 -3.98
C TYR A 279 5.37 -5.97 -4.13
N ILE A 280 6.02 -6.46 -5.17
CA ILE A 280 7.43 -6.20 -5.47
C ILE A 280 7.50 -5.68 -6.90
N SER A 281 8.06 -4.51 -7.14
CA SER A 281 8.32 -3.99 -8.47
C SER A 281 9.81 -3.91 -8.76
N ILE A 282 10.20 -4.31 -9.97
CA ILE A 282 11.58 -4.28 -10.44
C ILE A 282 11.64 -3.37 -11.66
N LEU A 283 12.47 -2.35 -11.58
CA LEU A 283 12.72 -1.36 -12.62
C LEU A 283 14.18 -1.48 -13.08
N ALA A 284 14.37 -1.68 -14.38
CA ALA A 284 15.70 -1.63 -14.99
C ALA A 284 15.99 -0.19 -15.42
N LEU A 285 17.12 0.35 -14.97
CA LEU A 285 17.58 1.69 -15.31
C LEU A 285 18.98 1.63 -15.92
N HIS A 286 19.11 2.22 -17.11
CA HIS A 286 20.39 2.45 -17.77
C HIS A 286 20.96 3.83 -17.40
N LEU A 287 22.15 3.89 -16.80
CA LEU A 287 22.93 5.14 -16.77
C LEU A 287 23.78 5.22 -18.04
N ALA A 288 23.21 5.79 -19.11
CA ALA A 288 24.03 6.38 -20.15
C ALA A 288 24.59 7.70 -19.60
N LYS A 289 25.93 7.86 -19.58
CA LYS A 289 26.53 9.18 -19.38
C LYS A 289 26.05 10.07 -20.54
N GLU A 290 25.20 11.05 -20.27
CA GLU A 290 24.96 12.15 -21.19
C GLU A 290 26.27 12.91 -21.43
N ILE A 291 26.94 12.64 -22.55
CA ILE A 291 27.63 13.66 -23.34
C ILE A 291 27.45 13.28 -24.82
N GLY A 292 26.40 13.80 -25.45
CA GLY A 292 26.37 14.06 -26.90
C GLY A 292 26.37 12.88 -27.88
N GLY A 293 25.68 11.77 -27.60
CA GLY A 293 25.60 10.64 -28.54
C GLY A 293 24.25 9.91 -28.47
N ALA A 294 23.76 9.51 -29.65
CA ALA A 294 22.47 8.91 -29.94
C ALA A 294 21.93 7.91 -28.88
N LEU A 295 20.61 7.98 -28.65
CA LEU A 295 19.80 7.07 -27.82
C LEU A 295 20.10 5.61 -28.22
N SER A 296 20.90 4.90 -27.42
CA SER A 296 21.28 3.52 -27.73
C SER A 296 20.08 2.59 -27.59
N ASN A 297 19.94 1.69 -28.56
CA ASN A 297 18.86 0.71 -28.69
C ASN A 297 18.55 -0.06 -27.40
N VAL A 298 17.26 -0.30 -27.17
CA VAL A 298 16.66 -0.94 -25.99
C VAL A 298 17.32 -2.29 -25.68
N SER A 299 18.23 -2.29 -24.72
CA SER A 299 18.73 -3.50 -24.09
C SER A 299 17.66 -4.13 -23.21
N LYS A 300 17.38 -5.41 -23.43
CA LYS A 300 16.49 -6.18 -22.55
C LYS A 300 17.32 -6.78 -21.42
N VAL A 301 16.84 -6.60 -20.20
CA VAL A 301 17.40 -7.23 -19.00
C VAL A 301 16.56 -8.45 -18.67
N CYS A 302 17.21 -9.60 -18.54
CA CYS A 302 16.58 -10.86 -18.15
C CYS A 302 17.15 -11.33 -16.81
N TYR A 303 16.28 -11.76 -15.90
CA TYR A 303 16.68 -12.33 -14.61
C TYR A 303 15.66 -13.37 -14.13
N SER A 304 16.05 -14.20 -13.19
CA SER A 304 15.12 -15.01 -12.39
C SER A 304 14.97 -14.34 -11.03
N LEU A 305 13.72 -14.09 -10.61
CA LEU A 305 13.43 -13.50 -9.32
C LEU A 305 13.31 -14.62 -8.28
N GLU A 306 14.08 -14.49 -7.20
CA GLU A 306 14.04 -15.41 -6.09
C GLU A 306 13.76 -14.65 -4.79
N VAL A 307 12.68 -15.03 -4.13
CA VAL A 307 12.26 -14.48 -2.85
C VAL A 307 12.29 -15.59 -1.81
N GLN A 308 13.11 -15.38 -0.79
CA GLN A 308 13.26 -16.31 0.33
C GLN A 308 12.54 -15.74 1.56
N GLU A 309 11.62 -16.53 2.10
CA GLU A 309 10.91 -16.27 3.34
C GLU A 309 11.48 -17.17 4.44
N LEU A 310 12.03 -16.56 5.49
CA LEU A 310 12.49 -17.26 6.68
C LEU A 310 11.41 -17.20 7.77
N GLU A 311 10.62 -18.26 7.91
CA GLU A 311 9.53 -18.30 8.89
C GLU A 311 10.08 -18.35 10.34
N CYS A 312 9.41 -17.66 11.26
CA CYS A 312 9.66 -17.84 12.68
C CYS A 312 9.32 -19.28 13.12
N PRO A 313 10.03 -19.85 14.10
CA PRO A 313 9.64 -21.11 14.72
C PRO A 313 8.20 -21.08 15.23
N LEU A 314 7.56 -22.26 15.27
CA LEU A 314 6.19 -22.38 15.75
C LEU A 314 6.06 -21.82 17.17
N GLY A 315 5.03 -20.99 17.38
CA GLY A 315 4.78 -20.34 18.67
C GLY A 315 5.64 -19.11 18.93
N LYS A 316 6.56 -18.74 18.04
CA LYS A 316 7.40 -17.55 18.19
C LYS A 316 6.92 -16.37 17.34
N ALA A 317 7.18 -15.17 17.83
CA ALA A 317 6.86 -13.89 17.20
C ALA A 317 7.81 -12.80 17.70
N GLY A 318 7.56 -11.55 17.28
CA GLY A 318 8.33 -10.39 17.70
C GLY A 318 9.71 -10.30 17.03
N PRO A 319 10.52 -9.30 17.42
CA PRO A 319 11.85 -9.10 16.85
C PRO A 319 12.74 -10.33 17.08
N ASN A 320 13.39 -10.78 16.02
CA ASN A 320 14.22 -11.99 15.89
C ASN A 320 13.49 -13.27 16.33
N CYS A 321 12.16 -13.32 16.22
CA CYS A 321 11.35 -14.44 16.68
C CYS A 321 11.62 -14.84 18.14
N SER A 322 11.99 -13.86 18.98
CA SER A 322 12.41 -14.13 20.36
C SER A 322 11.22 -14.22 21.33
N SER A 323 10.12 -13.55 21.02
CA SER A 323 8.93 -13.49 21.86
C SER A 323 8.00 -14.67 21.62
N GLU A 324 7.26 -15.08 22.65
CA GLU A 324 6.14 -16.01 22.46
C GLU A 324 5.01 -15.32 21.68
N ARG A 325 4.36 -16.08 20.81
CA ARG A 325 3.18 -15.65 20.04
C ARG A 325 1.96 -15.72 20.94
N TYR A 326 1.46 -14.56 21.33
CA TYR A 326 0.17 -14.44 22.00
C TYR A 326 -0.89 -14.03 20.97
N MET A 327 -2.01 -14.75 20.92
CA MET A 327 -3.20 -14.28 20.20
C MET A 327 -4.11 -13.60 21.20
N LEU A 328 -4.52 -12.36 20.91
CA LEU A 328 -5.57 -11.70 21.66
C LEU A 328 -6.87 -12.49 21.44
N GLN A 329 -7.49 -12.90 22.55
CA GLN A 329 -8.71 -13.71 22.58
C GLN A 329 -9.95 -12.82 22.59
#